data_AF-A0A6G1HCL0-F1
#
_entry.id   AF-A0A6G1HCL0-F1
#
_cell.length_a   1.000
_cell.length_b   1.000
_cell.length_c   1.000
_cell.angle_alpha   90.00
_cell.angle_beta   90.00
_cell.angle_gamma   90.00
#
_symmetry.space_group_name_H-M   'P 1'
#
loop_
_entity.id
_entity.type
_entity.pdbx_description
1 polymer ?
#
loop_
_entity_poly.entity_id
_entity_poly.type
_entity_poly.pdbx_seq_one_letter_code
_entity_poly.pdbx_strand_id
1 'polypeptide(L)'
;MNQLREVHEFCYNVQYVRRNGRGRGDPWSLRQFGVYQQLSCSDRRSTWIVLQASDEIQKRLTEAMESRSCGTNDSLTDPMIPHLVFMSTIALDWQCYTEYLNSQLSIFDRKACFSSVHTMASEDFTVSFTDCQNLQVLQQKIHKAITVLDCNFDIVRGCLAHCQRLIDSNLTSIGKQALAELETCYKQLEVHRREINRIHECSQGTARLLAQILDFRDRQALCSVNAHIKDQLEILKGTHKTVEVNLDTLQRIAFQIHQENTKLGEIALKSQKDSSVLKGFGMVATIFLPASLIAELFSSSLVQSQPVDVDDAARGTHMVVSRHFWIFIVAWVVSAVFTTAWPLILSAKRFRWN
;
A
#
# COMPACT_ATOMS: atom_id res chain seq x y z
N MET A 1 -2.26 29.91 82.60
CA MET A 1 -3.50 29.71 81.82
C MET A 1 -3.29 30.31 80.45
N ASN A 2 -2.91 29.49 79.46
CA ASN A 2 -2.74 29.93 78.08
C ASN A 2 -4.13 30.13 77.47
N GLN A 3 -4.59 31.38 77.35
CA GLN A 3 -5.66 31.69 76.39
C GLN A 3 -5.17 31.20 75.03
N LEU A 4 -5.84 30.20 74.47
CA LEU A 4 -5.64 29.76 73.10
C LEU A 4 -5.82 31.01 72.23
N ARG A 5 -4.72 31.53 71.67
CA ARG A 5 -4.78 32.60 70.68
C ARG A 5 -5.63 32.07 69.54
N GLU A 6 -6.76 32.71 69.28
CA GLU A 6 -7.56 32.38 68.11
C GLU A 6 -6.76 32.78 66.87
N VAL A 7 -6.47 31.79 66.04
CA VAL A 7 -5.63 31.93 64.84
C VAL A 7 -6.41 31.40 63.66
N HIS A 8 -6.50 32.19 62.60
CA HIS A 8 -7.03 31.75 61.31
C HIS A 8 -5.89 31.38 60.38
N GLU A 9 -5.95 30.17 59.82
CA GLU A 9 -4.98 29.69 58.84
C GLU A 9 -5.65 29.48 57.49
N PHE A 10 -4.94 29.84 56.44
CA PHE A 10 -5.40 29.63 55.08
C PHE A 10 -4.23 29.31 54.17
N CYS A 11 -4.33 28.19 53.45
CA CYS A 11 -3.26 27.72 52.58
C CYS A 11 -3.80 27.15 51.29
N TYR A 12 -3.08 27.37 50.19
CA TYR A 12 -3.44 26.84 48.89
C TYR A 12 -2.22 26.80 47.95
N ASN A 13 -2.27 25.93 46.95
CA ASN A 13 -1.31 25.90 45.85
C ASN A 13 -2.01 26.37 44.59
N VAL A 14 -1.47 27.41 43.95
CA VAL A 14 -2.05 27.97 42.73
C VAL A 14 -1.26 27.48 41.53
N GLN A 15 -1.98 27.10 40.48
CA GLN A 15 -1.41 26.78 39.18
C GLN A 15 -1.88 27.78 38.14
N TYR A 16 -0.98 28.25 37.29
CA TYR A 16 -1.29 29.26 36.29
C TYR A 16 -0.44 29.08 35.02
N VAL A 17 -1.01 29.50 33.90
CA VAL A 17 -0.34 29.47 32.60
C VAL A 17 0.41 30.78 32.39
N ARG A 18 1.62 30.69 31.81
CA ARG A 18 2.41 31.86 31.43
C ARG A 18 3.24 31.60 30.20
N ARG A 19 3.42 32.62 29.36
CA ARG A 19 4.39 32.59 28.27
C ARG A 19 5.82 32.43 28.81
N ASN A 20 6.61 31.57 28.19
CA ASN A 20 7.97 31.25 28.65
C ASN A 20 9.09 31.98 27.90
N GLY A 21 8.78 32.61 26.76
CA GLY A 21 9.75 33.40 25.98
C GLY A 21 10.90 32.60 25.35
N ARG A 22 10.84 31.27 25.33
CA ARG A 22 11.98 30.42 24.91
C ARG A 22 12.21 30.40 23.39
N GLY A 23 11.28 30.91 22.59
CA GLY A 23 11.36 30.97 21.13
C GLY A 23 11.35 29.63 20.39
N ARG A 24 11.38 28.49 21.11
CA ARG A 24 11.29 27.13 20.58
C ARG A 24 10.36 26.27 21.42
N GLY A 25 9.65 25.34 20.78
CA GLY A 25 8.73 24.42 21.44
C GLY A 25 7.39 25.07 21.82
N ASP A 26 6.77 24.58 22.88
CA ASP A 26 5.54 25.16 23.42
C ASP A 26 5.83 26.56 24.01
N PRO A 27 5.18 27.63 23.52
CA PRO A 27 5.40 28.98 24.03
C PRO A 27 4.82 29.18 25.45
N TRP A 28 3.97 28.27 25.91
CA TRP A 28 3.33 28.33 27.22
C TRP A 28 3.97 27.36 28.21
N SER A 29 3.91 27.71 29.48
CA SER A 29 4.35 26.85 30.56
C SER A 29 3.39 26.97 31.73
N LEU A 30 3.06 25.81 32.30
CA LEU A 30 2.30 25.74 33.53
C LEU A 30 3.27 25.97 34.71
N ARG A 31 2.98 26.98 35.51
CA ARG A 31 3.74 27.36 36.69
C ARG A 31 2.87 27.16 37.93
N GLN A 32 3.51 27.08 39.09
CA GLN A 32 2.80 26.96 40.36
C GLN A 32 3.51 27.71 41.48
N PHE A 33 2.77 28.10 42.49
CA PHE A 33 3.31 28.68 43.73
C PHE A 33 2.38 28.38 44.91
N GLY A 34 2.97 28.17 46.07
CA GLY A 34 2.25 27.92 47.31
C GLY A 34 2.04 29.21 48.11
N VAL A 35 0.88 29.36 48.73
CA VAL A 35 0.57 30.46 49.64
C VAL A 35 0.10 29.87 50.96
N TYR A 36 0.67 30.36 52.05
CA TYR A 36 0.21 30.14 53.40
C TYR A 36 0.06 31.50 54.10
N GLN A 37 -1.05 31.66 54.79
CA GLN A 37 -1.37 32.80 55.60
C GLN A 37 -1.79 32.32 56.99
N GLN A 38 -1.26 32.99 58.00
CA GLN A 38 -1.69 32.84 59.39
C GLN A 38 -2.05 34.21 59.95
N LEU A 39 -3.29 34.38 60.40
CA LEU A 39 -3.79 35.61 61.00
C LEU A 39 -4.04 35.38 62.49
N SER A 40 -3.35 36.13 63.34
CA SER A 40 -3.60 36.14 64.78
C SER A 40 -4.71 37.14 65.10
N CYS A 41 -5.84 36.66 65.63
CA CYS A 41 -6.98 37.51 65.99
C CYS A 41 -6.66 38.46 67.14
N SER A 42 -5.82 38.03 68.09
CA SER A 42 -5.42 38.83 69.25
C SER A 42 -4.52 40.01 68.87
N ASP A 43 -3.56 39.76 67.96
CA ASP A 43 -2.50 40.72 67.65
C ASP A 43 -2.79 41.49 66.34
N ARG A 44 -3.84 41.09 65.59
CA ARG A 44 -4.20 41.58 64.25
C ARG A 44 -3.02 41.57 63.26
N ARG A 45 -2.08 40.63 63.43
CA ARG A 45 -0.93 40.45 62.55
C ARG A 45 -1.15 39.25 61.64
N SER A 46 -0.83 39.42 60.37
CA SER A 46 -0.79 38.33 59.39
C SER A 46 0.65 37.94 59.08
N THR A 47 0.93 36.64 59.15
CA THR A 47 2.19 36.03 58.73
C THR A 47 1.97 35.34 57.39
N TRP A 48 2.85 35.59 56.43
CA TRP A 48 2.73 35.09 55.06
C TRP A 48 3.96 34.28 54.67
N ILE A 49 3.72 33.14 54.05
CA ILE A 49 4.75 32.32 53.43
C ILE A 49 4.32 32.09 51.99
N VAL A 50 5.16 32.52 51.04
CA VAL A 50 4.93 32.32 49.61
C VAL A 50 6.08 31.51 49.04
N LEU A 51 5.78 30.33 48.49
CA LEU A 51 6.76 29.38 47.98
C LEU A 51 6.80 29.46 46.45
N GLN A 52 8.00 29.62 45.88
CA GLN A 52 8.24 29.62 44.43
C GLN A 52 7.48 30.72 43.65
N ALA A 53 7.25 31.88 44.26
CA ALA A 53 6.69 33.04 43.56
C ALA A 53 7.64 33.54 42.46
N SER A 54 7.09 33.84 41.29
CA SER A 54 7.85 34.47 40.21
C SER A 54 8.14 35.94 40.51
N ASP A 55 9.18 36.48 39.88
CA ASP A 55 9.59 37.89 40.04
C ASP A 55 8.43 38.87 39.77
N GLU A 56 7.57 38.55 38.80
CA GLU A 56 6.37 39.34 38.49
C GLU A 56 5.34 39.33 39.63
N ILE A 57 5.09 38.16 40.24
CA ILE A 57 4.18 38.06 41.39
C ILE A 57 4.76 38.84 42.57
N GLN A 58 6.06 38.73 42.82
CA GLN A 58 6.74 39.46 43.88
C GLN A 58 6.64 40.97 43.65
N LYS A 59 6.93 41.44 42.42
CA LYS A 59 6.83 42.85 42.04
C LYS A 59 5.42 43.40 42.26
N ARG A 60 4.40 42.72 41.73
CA ARG A 60 2.99 43.15 41.89
C ARG A 60 2.53 43.15 43.33
N LEU A 61 3.01 42.20 44.14
CA LEU A 61 2.72 42.18 45.58
C LEU A 61 3.38 43.37 46.28
N THR A 62 4.65 43.63 46.02
CA THR A 62 5.37 44.80 46.58
C THR A 62 4.69 46.11 46.20
N GLU A 63 4.34 46.31 44.93
CA GLU A 63 3.63 47.51 44.46
C GLU A 63 2.27 47.69 45.13
N ALA A 64 1.52 46.59 45.32
CA ALA A 64 0.22 46.62 45.99
C ALA A 64 0.33 46.93 47.49
N MET A 65 1.43 46.52 48.14
CA MET A 65 1.71 46.87 49.53
C MET A 65 2.16 48.33 49.66
N GLU A 66 3.13 48.76 48.84
CA GLU A 66 3.69 50.12 48.87
C GLU A 66 2.66 51.20 48.53
N SER A 67 1.83 50.99 47.50
CA SER A 67 0.78 51.93 47.10
C SER A 67 -0.27 52.18 48.19
N ARG A 68 -0.42 51.24 49.14
CA ARG A 68 -1.39 51.32 50.24
C ARG A 68 -0.76 51.71 51.58
N SER A 69 0.57 51.79 51.67
CA SER A 69 1.32 52.22 52.86
C SER A 69 1.58 53.74 52.94
N CYS A 70 1.35 54.50 51.85
CA CYS A 70 1.64 55.95 51.79
C CYS A 70 0.69 56.86 52.60
N GLY A 71 -0.22 56.33 53.42
CA GLY A 71 -1.12 57.10 54.27
C GLY A 71 -1.13 56.56 55.69
N THR A 72 -0.49 57.26 56.62
CA THR A 72 -0.37 57.03 58.07
C THR A 72 0.59 55.91 58.53
N ASN A 73 1.48 56.29 59.46
CA ASN A 73 2.64 55.53 59.96
C ASN A 73 2.32 54.25 60.77
N ASP A 74 1.09 53.71 60.71
CA ASP A 74 0.71 52.51 61.48
C ASP A 74 -0.42 51.67 60.83
N SER A 75 -0.62 51.81 59.51
CA SER A 75 -1.67 51.07 58.80
C SER A 75 -1.22 49.63 58.52
N LEU A 76 -1.63 48.69 59.39
CA LEU A 76 -1.57 47.25 59.11
C LEU A 76 -2.24 46.97 57.76
N THR A 77 -1.47 46.42 56.81
CA THR A 77 -2.01 45.99 55.51
C THR A 77 -3.11 44.95 55.72
N ASP A 78 -4.27 45.18 55.11
CA ASP A 78 -5.41 44.29 55.23
C ASP A 78 -5.06 42.86 54.79
N PRO A 79 -5.45 41.82 55.56
CA PRO A 79 -5.12 40.42 55.28
C PRO A 79 -5.65 39.90 53.94
N MET A 80 -6.61 40.57 53.29
CA MET A 80 -7.12 40.14 51.98
C MET A 80 -6.30 40.67 50.81
N ILE A 81 -5.48 41.71 50.97
CA ILE A 81 -4.78 42.35 49.85
C ILE A 81 -3.89 41.37 49.07
N PRO A 82 -3.02 40.56 49.70
CA PRO A 82 -2.18 39.63 48.95
C PRO A 82 -3.00 38.60 48.18
N HIS A 83 -4.11 38.10 48.75
CA HIS A 83 -5.02 37.18 48.06
C HIS A 83 -5.60 37.80 46.78
N LEU A 84 -6.05 39.06 46.82
CA LEU A 84 -6.57 39.77 45.64
C LEU A 84 -5.51 39.94 44.54
N VAL A 85 -4.27 40.26 44.94
CA VAL A 85 -3.14 40.34 44.00
C VAL A 85 -2.88 38.99 43.34
N PHE A 86 -2.85 37.90 44.11
CA PHE A 86 -2.66 36.56 43.55
C PHE A 86 -3.77 36.16 42.59
N MET A 87 -5.04 36.36 42.98
CA MET A 87 -6.21 36.00 42.16
C MET A 87 -6.26 36.81 40.86
N SER A 88 -6.01 38.12 40.91
CA SER A 88 -5.93 38.95 39.71
C SER A 88 -4.75 38.56 38.82
N THR A 89 -3.63 38.10 39.38
CA THR A 89 -2.45 37.68 38.61
C THR A 89 -2.68 36.38 37.85
N ILE A 90 -3.38 35.43 38.46
CA ILE A 90 -3.61 34.12 37.83
C ILE A 90 -4.66 34.19 36.73
N ALA A 91 -5.52 35.22 36.73
CA ALA A 91 -6.55 35.42 35.71
C ALA A 91 -5.99 35.95 34.37
N LEU A 92 -4.86 36.68 34.38
CA LEU A 92 -4.40 37.49 33.23
C LEU A 92 -4.17 36.73 31.92
N ASP A 93 -3.48 35.59 31.98
CA ASP A 93 -2.94 34.94 30.76
C ASP A 93 -3.90 33.93 30.12
N TRP A 94 -5.04 33.66 30.78
CA TRP A 94 -5.99 32.64 30.32
C TRP A 94 -6.58 32.97 28.96
N GLN A 95 -6.93 34.22 28.69
CA GLN A 95 -7.47 34.63 27.39
C GLN A 95 -6.52 34.22 26.25
N CYS A 96 -5.29 34.73 26.27
CA CYS A 96 -4.30 34.42 25.23
C CYS A 96 -3.96 32.92 25.15
N TYR A 97 -4.02 32.21 26.27
CA TYR A 97 -3.81 30.76 26.28
C TYR A 97 -4.97 30.01 25.62
N THR A 98 -6.22 30.39 25.90
CA THR A 98 -7.40 29.80 25.23
C THR A 98 -7.40 30.04 23.73
N GLU A 99 -7.07 31.25 23.30
CA GLU A 99 -6.91 31.59 21.88
C GLU A 99 -5.83 30.73 21.22
N TYR A 100 -4.70 30.51 21.91
CA TYR A 100 -3.64 29.62 21.43
C TYR A 100 -4.13 28.17 21.26
N LEU A 101 -4.82 27.60 22.26
CA LEU A 101 -5.37 26.24 22.17
C LEU A 101 -6.38 26.11 21.02
N ASN A 102 -7.27 27.08 20.87
CA ASN A 102 -8.24 27.11 19.77
C ASN A 102 -7.55 27.21 18.40
N SER A 103 -6.50 28.02 18.29
CA SER A 103 -5.71 28.15 17.05
C SER A 103 -5.02 26.83 16.68
N GLN A 104 -4.48 26.11 17.66
CA GLN A 104 -3.90 24.78 17.43
C GLN A 104 -4.97 23.78 16.98
N LEU A 105 -6.15 23.79 17.61
CA LEU A 105 -7.25 22.90 17.25
C LEU A 105 -7.75 23.17 15.83
N SER A 106 -7.86 24.44 15.42
CA SER A 106 -8.32 24.84 14.09
C SER A 106 -7.51 24.23 12.95
N ILE A 107 -6.21 23.97 13.17
CA ILE A 107 -5.35 23.29 12.19
C ILE A 107 -5.87 21.86 11.90
N PHE A 108 -6.18 21.11 12.95
CA PHE A 108 -6.71 19.75 12.84
C PHE A 108 -8.15 19.73 12.36
N ASP A 109 -8.96 20.68 12.83
CA ASP A 109 -10.36 20.79 12.44
C ASP A 109 -10.51 21.07 10.94
N ARG A 110 -9.72 22.01 10.41
CA ARG A 110 -9.67 22.29 8.98
C ARG A 110 -9.21 21.06 8.19
N LYS A 111 -8.18 20.35 8.66
CA LYS A 111 -7.78 19.09 8.02
C LYS A 111 -8.92 18.09 8.01
N ALA A 112 -9.60 17.87 9.13
CA ALA A 112 -10.68 16.89 9.22
C ALA A 112 -11.87 17.25 8.32
N CYS A 113 -12.29 18.52 8.30
CA CYS A 113 -13.47 18.97 7.57
C CYS A 113 -13.27 19.09 6.05
N PHE A 114 -12.06 19.44 5.59
CA PHE A 114 -11.79 19.70 4.17
C PHE A 114 -10.99 18.62 3.47
N SER A 115 -10.71 17.49 4.13
CA SER A 115 -10.04 16.38 3.45
C SER A 115 -10.99 15.66 2.52
N SER A 116 -10.63 15.55 1.24
CA SER A 116 -11.37 14.68 0.34
C SER A 116 -11.25 13.22 0.80
N VAL A 117 -12.37 12.51 0.67
CA VAL A 117 -12.50 11.11 1.06
C VAL A 117 -12.47 10.19 -0.17
N HIS A 118 -12.79 10.71 -1.36
CA HIS A 118 -12.96 9.89 -2.57
C HIS A 118 -11.81 9.99 -3.59
N THR A 119 -11.14 11.14 -3.68
CA THR A 119 -10.13 11.39 -4.72
C THR A 119 -9.09 12.34 -4.16
N MET A 120 -7.91 11.83 -3.80
CA MET A 120 -6.77 12.66 -3.40
C MET A 120 -6.37 13.56 -4.57
N ALA A 121 -6.88 14.79 -4.64
CA ALA A 121 -6.35 15.80 -5.54
C ALA A 121 -4.95 16.19 -5.05
N SER A 122 -4.09 16.69 -5.95
CA SER A 122 -2.72 17.11 -5.59
C SER A 122 -2.67 18.24 -4.54
N GLU A 123 -3.80 18.91 -4.29
CA GLU A 123 -3.94 20.03 -3.33
C GLU A 123 -4.76 19.66 -2.07
N ASP A 124 -5.12 18.38 -1.89
CA ASP A 124 -5.93 17.94 -0.74
C ASP A 124 -5.16 17.85 0.57
N PHE A 125 -5.88 18.05 1.68
CA PHE A 125 -5.33 17.79 3.01
C PHE A 125 -5.08 16.29 3.20
N THR A 126 -3.82 15.93 3.44
CA THR A 126 -3.45 14.56 3.80
C THR A 126 -3.71 14.33 5.29
N VAL A 127 -4.83 13.68 5.62
CA VAL A 127 -5.05 13.11 6.97
C VAL A 127 -4.15 11.90 7.17
N SER A 128 -3.42 11.89 8.28
CA SER A 128 -2.51 10.83 8.69
C SER A 128 -2.74 10.43 10.16
N PHE A 129 -2.21 9.28 10.57
CA PHE A 129 -2.24 8.88 11.98
C PHE A 129 -1.48 9.86 12.89
N THR A 130 -0.46 10.53 12.35
CA THR A 130 0.29 11.59 13.05
C THR A 130 -0.61 12.75 13.47
N ASP A 131 -1.65 13.07 12.68
CA ASP A 131 -2.62 14.10 13.04
C ASP A 131 -3.43 13.68 14.29
N CYS A 132 -3.82 12.41 14.38
CA CYS A 132 -4.48 11.88 15.58
C CYS A 132 -3.57 11.93 16.80
N GLN A 133 -2.28 11.57 16.66
CA GLN A 133 -1.31 11.63 17.75
C GLN A 133 -1.11 13.07 18.25
N ASN A 134 -0.94 14.02 17.34
CA ASN A 134 -0.75 15.43 17.70
C ASN A 134 -2.01 16.03 18.32
N LEU A 135 -3.20 15.66 17.83
CA LEU A 135 -4.46 16.07 18.43
C LEU A 135 -4.64 15.48 19.83
N GLN A 136 -4.21 14.23 20.06
CA GLN A 136 -4.21 13.62 21.41
C GLN A 136 -3.31 14.39 22.38
N VAL A 137 -2.12 14.81 21.94
CA VAL A 137 -1.23 15.65 22.76
C VAL A 137 -1.89 17.00 23.08
N LEU A 138 -2.58 17.61 22.12
CA LEU A 138 -3.35 18.83 22.35
C LEU A 138 -4.51 18.60 23.34
N GLN A 139 -5.24 17.50 23.21
CA GLN A 139 -6.32 17.13 24.14
C GLN A 139 -5.81 16.95 25.58
N GLN A 140 -4.66 16.32 25.77
CA GLN A 140 -4.04 16.21 27.10
C GLN A 140 -3.70 17.59 27.69
N LYS A 141 -3.22 18.54 26.88
CA LYS A 141 -2.97 19.92 27.31
C LYS A 141 -4.26 20.65 27.67
N ILE A 142 -5.32 20.50 26.87
CA ILE A 142 -6.64 21.05 27.15
C ILE A 142 -7.19 20.49 28.46
N HIS A 143 -7.13 19.17 28.65
CA HIS A 143 -7.60 18.53 29.88
C HIS A 143 -6.86 19.04 31.11
N LYS A 144 -5.52 19.16 31.04
CA LYS A 144 -4.73 19.74 32.12
C LYS A 144 -5.15 21.18 32.44
N ALA A 145 -5.49 21.96 31.42
CA ALA A 145 -5.97 23.33 31.59
C ALA A 145 -7.33 23.40 32.31
N ILE A 146 -8.25 22.47 31.98
CA ILE A 146 -9.53 22.33 32.70
C ILE A 146 -9.28 22.06 34.18
N THR A 147 -8.44 21.06 34.50
CA THR A 147 -8.10 20.72 35.88
C THR A 147 -7.52 21.91 36.64
N VAL A 148 -6.60 22.65 36.03
CA VAL A 148 -5.99 23.85 36.65
C VAL A 148 -7.03 24.92 36.94
N LEU A 149 -7.95 25.18 35.99
CA LEU A 149 -9.03 26.15 36.19
C LEU A 149 -9.96 25.70 37.32
N ASP A 150 -10.34 24.43 37.38
CA ASP A 150 -11.17 23.90 38.46
C ASP A 150 -10.49 24.03 39.84
N CYS A 151 -9.18 23.77 39.93
CA CYS A 151 -8.42 24.04 41.15
C CYS A 151 -8.43 25.54 41.52
N ASN A 152 -8.22 26.43 40.54
CA ASN A 152 -8.27 27.87 40.79
C ASN A 152 -9.67 28.34 41.23
N PHE A 153 -10.73 27.71 40.73
CA PHE A 153 -12.10 27.94 41.18
C PHE A 153 -12.31 27.63 42.65
N ASP A 154 -11.81 26.48 43.09
CA ASP A 154 -11.92 26.07 44.49
C ASP A 154 -11.11 27.01 45.40
N ILE A 155 -9.97 27.52 44.93
CA ILE A 155 -9.18 28.52 45.65
C ILE A 155 -9.94 29.83 45.76
N VAL A 156 -10.52 30.37 44.68
CA VAL A 156 -11.30 31.62 44.72
C VAL A 156 -12.53 31.45 45.64
N ARG A 157 -13.20 30.30 45.60
CA ARG A 157 -14.30 29.98 46.54
C ARG A 157 -13.81 29.95 47.98
N GLY A 158 -12.63 29.37 48.22
CA GLY A 158 -11.95 29.39 49.52
C GLY A 158 -11.64 30.82 49.99
N CYS A 159 -11.13 31.68 49.10
CA CYS A 159 -10.86 33.09 49.37
C CYS A 159 -12.14 33.86 49.70
N LEU A 160 -13.26 33.61 48.99
CA LEU A 160 -14.56 34.22 49.29
C LEU A 160 -15.05 33.83 50.69
N ALA A 161 -15.00 32.53 51.01
CA ALA A 161 -15.38 32.04 52.33
C ALA A 161 -14.45 32.57 53.43
N HIS A 162 -13.15 32.67 53.15
CA HIS A 162 -12.18 33.26 54.08
C HIS A 162 -12.46 34.75 54.31
N CYS A 163 -12.71 35.52 53.25
CA CYS A 163 -13.08 36.92 53.33
C CYS A 163 -14.36 37.12 54.16
N GLN A 164 -15.39 36.29 53.95
CA GLN A 164 -16.61 36.35 54.75
C GLN A 164 -16.33 36.11 56.24
N ARG A 165 -15.52 35.10 56.59
CA ARG A 165 -15.13 34.87 57.99
C ARG A 165 -14.42 36.07 58.59
N LEU A 166 -13.53 36.73 57.83
CA LEU A 166 -12.84 37.93 58.31
C LEU A 166 -13.78 39.12 58.48
N ILE A 167 -14.82 39.25 57.64
CA ILE A 167 -15.87 40.28 57.80
C ILE A 167 -16.65 40.02 59.08
N ASP A 168 -17.10 38.78 59.30
CA ASP A 168 -17.89 38.41 60.47
C ASP A 168 -17.09 38.65 61.79
N SER A 169 -15.77 38.43 61.75
CA SER A 169 -14.86 38.69 62.87
C SER A 169 -14.35 40.15 62.96
N ASN A 170 -14.78 41.06 62.08
CA ASN A 170 -14.29 42.45 61.98
C ASN A 170 -12.76 42.57 61.90
N LEU A 171 -12.12 41.67 61.15
CA LEU A 171 -10.67 41.58 60.93
C LEU A 171 -10.21 42.14 59.58
N THR A 172 -11.13 42.59 58.73
CA THR A 172 -10.84 43.22 57.44
C THR A 172 -11.54 44.58 57.33
N SER A 173 -10.83 45.58 56.82
CA SER A 173 -11.36 46.92 56.53
C SER A 173 -11.92 47.02 55.11
N ILE A 174 -11.47 46.16 54.18
CA ILE A 174 -11.86 46.18 52.77
C ILE A 174 -12.81 45.03 52.39
N GLY A 175 -13.37 44.30 53.35
CA GLY A 175 -14.10 43.06 53.09
C GLY A 175 -15.16 43.14 51.98
N LYS A 176 -16.00 44.18 51.96
CA LYS A 176 -17.02 44.35 50.89
C LYS A 176 -16.38 44.54 49.50
N GLN A 177 -15.31 45.31 49.41
CA GLN A 177 -14.58 45.52 48.16
C GLN A 177 -13.86 44.24 47.73
N ALA A 178 -13.20 43.56 48.68
CA ALA A 178 -12.51 42.30 48.43
C ALA A 178 -13.46 41.21 47.92
N LEU A 179 -14.67 41.10 48.50
CA LEU A 179 -15.71 40.19 47.99
C LEU A 179 -16.08 40.51 46.54
N ALA A 180 -16.37 41.76 46.22
CA ALA A 180 -16.73 42.16 44.85
C ALA A 180 -15.60 41.89 43.83
N GLU A 181 -14.34 42.13 44.21
CA GLU A 181 -13.17 41.82 43.38
C GLU A 181 -12.98 40.31 43.18
N LEU A 182 -13.15 39.50 44.23
CA LEU A 182 -13.08 38.04 44.15
C LEU A 182 -14.23 37.46 43.32
N GLU A 183 -15.44 37.98 43.44
CA GLU A 183 -16.59 37.60 42.60
C GLU A 183 -16.33 37.93 41.13
N THR A 184 -15.74 39.09 40.85
CA THR A 184 -15.34 39.47 39.49
C THR A 184 -14.31 38.49 38.94
N CYS A 185 -13.29 38.14 39.73
CA CYS A 185 -12.30 37.14 39.36
C CYS A 185 -12.93 35.76 39.11
N TYR A 186 -13.87 35.33 39.96
CA TYR A 186 -14.61 34.08 39.80
C TYR A 186 -15.34 34.05 38.45
N LYS A 187 -16.03 35.15 38.10
CA LYS A 187 -16.75 35.27 36.83
C LYS A 187 -15.83 35.29 35.62
N GLN A 188 -14.65 35.93 35.72
CA GLN A 188 -13.63 35.89 34.66
C GLN A 188 -13.12 34.46 34.41
N LEU A 189 -12.75 33.74 35.46
CA LEU A 189 -12.35 32.33 35.35
C LEU A 189 -13.48 31.45 34.77
N GLU A 190 -14.75 31.81 35.01
CA GLU A 190 -15.93 31.07 34.52
C GLU A 190 -16.10 31.18 33.02
N VAL A 191 -15.77 32.35 32.46
CA VAL A 191 -15.71 32.55 31.02
C VAL A 191 -14.62 31.66 30.43
N HIS A 192 -13.40 31.69 30.97
CA HIS A 192 -12.29 30.89 30.46
C HIS A 192 -12.55 29.38 30.55
N ARG A 193 -13.13 28.90 31.65
CA ARG A 193 -13.48 27.48 31.81
C ARG A 193 -14.49 27.01 30.78
N ARG A 194 -15.56 27.81 30.54
CA ARG A 194 -16.55 27.48 29.51
C ARG A 194 -15.91 27.42 28.13
N GLU A 195 -15.01 28.35 27.81
CA GLU A 195 -14.33 28.35 26.53
C GLU A 195 -13.40 27.14 26.35
N ILE A 196 -12.62 26.77 27.38
CA ILE A 196 -11.77 25.57 27.30
C ILE A 196 -12.61 24.30 27.18
N ASN A 197 -13.74 24.19 27.88
CA ASN A 197 -14.65 23.05 27.75
C ASN A 197 -15.22 22.95 26.33
N ARG A 198 -15.59 24.08 25.73
CA ARG A 198 -16.02 24.12 24.32
C ARG A 198 -14.90 23.64 23.38
N ILE A 199 -13.67 24.11 23.57
CA ILE A 199 -12.51 23.66 22.79
C ILE A 199 -12.28 22.16 22.97
N HIS A 200 -12.45 21.64 24.18
CA HIS A 200 -12.34 20.21 24.48
C HIS A 200 -13.39 19.39 23.72
N GLU A 201 -14.67 19.78 23.77
CA GLU A 201 -15.75 19.12 23.04
C GLU A 201 -15.51 19.12 21.51
N CYS A 202 -15.12 20.28 20.96
CA CYS A 202 -14.75 20.40 19.55
C CYS A 202 -13.60 19.45 19.21
N SER A 203 -12.55 19.39 20.04
CA SER A 203 -11.40 18.51 19.81
C SER A 203 -11.79 17.03 19.80
N GLN A 204 -12.77 16.62 20.60
CA GLN A 204 -13.30 15.24 20.58
C GLN A 204 -14.09 14.96 19.31
N GLY A 205 -14.81 15.95 18.78
CA GLY A 205 -15.48 15.87 17.48
C GLY A 205 -14.47 15.70 16.34
N THR A 206 -13.46 16.58 16.29
CA THR A 206 -12.38 16.51 15.29
C THR A 206 -11.64 15.17 15.34
N ALA A 207 -11.32 14.66 16.54
CA ALA A 207 -10.64 13.36 16.68
C ALA A 207 -11.48 12.21 16.13
N ARG A 208 -12.79 12.20 16.40
CA ARG A 208 -13.72 11.20 15.85
C ARG A 208 -13.77 11.26 14.33
N LEU A 209 -13.84 12.46 13.75
CA LEU A 209 -13.87 12.64 12.30
C LEU A 209 -12.57 12.17 11.64
N LEU A 210 -11.41 12.53 12.20
CA LEU A 210 -10.11 12.06 11.69
C LEU A 210 -10.02 10.52 11.73
N ALA A 211 -10.45 9.89 12.82
CA ALA A 211 -10.48 8.44 12.94
C ALA A 211 -11.40 7.79 11.89
N GLN A 212 -12.59 8.35 11.66
CA GLN A 212 -13.53 7.87 10.64
C GLN A 212 -12.97 8.02 9.22
N ILE A 213 -12.26 9.12 8.92
CA ILE A 213 -11.61 9.32 7.61
C ILE A 213 -10.52 8.27 7.39
N LEU A 214 -9.68 8.02 8.40
CA LEU A 214 -8.62 7.02 8.32
C LEU A 214 -9.20 5.61 8.14
N ASP A 215 -10.20 5.25 8.93
CA ASP A 215 -10.88 3.96 8.83
C ASP A 215 -11.58 3.77 7.47
N PHE A 216 -12.21 4.82 6.93
CA PHE A 216 -12.78 4.76 5.58
C PHE A 216 -11.70 4.51 4.51
N ARG A 217 -10.57 5.22 4.58
CA ARG A 217 -9.46 5.06 3.62
C ARG A 217 -8.84 3.67 3.70
N ASP A 218 -8.68 3.15 4.91
CA ASP A 218 -8.18 1.79 5.13
C ASP A 218 -9.14 0.75 4.52
N ARG A 219 -10.44 0.88 4.77
CA ARG A 219 -11.47 0.04 4.14
C ARG A 219 -11.49 0.15 2.62
N GLN A 220 -11.31 1.35 2.07
CA GLN A 220 -11.26 1.57 0.62
C GLN A 220 -10.03 0.89 0.00
N ALA A 221 -8.86 0.99 0.63
CA ALA A 221 -7.64 0.32 0.19
C ALA A 221 -7.78 -1.20 0.23
N LEU A 222 -8.41 -1.75 1.28
CA LEU A 222 -8.69 -3.19 1.36
C LEU A 222 -9.64 -3.65 0.26
N CYS A 223 -10.71 -2.89 -0.01
CA CYS A 223 -11.66 -3.20 -1.10
C CYS A 223 -10.99 -3.18 -2.48
N SER A 224 -10.12 -2.20 -2.76
CA SER A 224 -9.44 -2.12 -4.06
C SER A 224 -8.46 -3.29 -4.27
N VAL A 225 -7.73 -3.69 -3.23
CA VAL A 225 -6.86 -4.87 -3.24
C VAL A 225 -7.68 -6.15 -3.45
N ASN A 226 -8.79 -6.32 -2.73
CA ASN A 226 -9.66 -7.48 -2.89
C ASN A 226 -10.28 -7.55 -4.30
N ALA A 227 -10.66 -6.42 -4.88
CA ALA A 227 -11.15 -6.35 -6.25
C ALA A 227 -10.07 -6.78 -7.26
N HIS A 228 -8.83 -6.33 -7.07
CA HIS A 228 -7.70 -6.74 -7.91
C HIS A 228 -7.40 -8.24 -7.79
N ILE A 229 -7.40 -8.79 -6.58
CA ILE A 229 -7.23 -10.24 -6.34
C ILE A 229 -8.32 -11.04 -7.05
N LYS A 230 -9.57 -10.56 -7.01
CA LYS A 230 -10.68 -11.23 -7.70
C LYS A 230 -10.48 -11.25 -9.22
N ASP A 231 -10.08 -10.13 -9.81
CA ASP A 231 -9.78 -10.02 -11.24
C ASP A 231 -8.64 -10.97 -11.66
N GLN A 232 -7.56 -11.00 -10.88
CA GLN A 232 -6.45 -11.94 -11.12
C GLN A 232 -6.88 -13.41 -11.02
N LEU A 233 -7.76 -13.76 -10.07
CA LEU A 233 -8.31 -15.11 -9.97
C LEU A 233 -9.17 -15.49 -11.18
N GLU A 234 -9.94 -14.55 -11.75
CA GLU A 234 -10.73 -14.78 -12.96
C GLU A 234 -9.83 -15.02 -14.17
N ILE A 235 -8.77 -14.22 -14.34
CA ILE A 235 -7.75 -14.43 -15.38
C ILE A 235 -7.10 -15.80 -15.22
N LEU A 236 -6.67 -16.15 -14.00
CA LEU A 236 -6.02 -17.42 -13.72
C LEU A 236 -6.94 -18.61 -14.02
N LYS A 237 -8.23 -18.54 -13.66
CA LYS A 237 -9.23 -19.56 -14.04
C LYS A 237 -9.37 -19.70 -15.56
N GLY A 238 -9.39 -18.57 -16.29
CA GLY A 238 -9.42 -18.57 -17.75
C GLY A 238 -8.20 -19.27 -18.35
N THR A 239 -7.00 -18.90 -17.89
CA THR A 239 -5.74 -19.53 -18.36
C THR A 239 -5.70 -21.03 -18.05
N HIS A 240 -6.14 -21.45 -16.86
CA HIS A 240 -6.21 -22.88 -16.51
C HIS A 240 -7.11 -23.64 -17.47
N LYS A 241 -8.29 -23.09 -17.79
CA LYS A 241 -9.21 -23.70 -18.76
C LYS A 241 -8.58 -23.79 -20.16
N THR A 242 -7.86 -22.76 -20.61
CA THR A 242 -7.13 -22.79 -21.88
C THR A 242 -6.01 -23.84 -21.88
N VAL A 243 -5.25 -23.96 -20.79
CA VAL A 243 -4.19 -24.98 -20.64
C VAL A 243 -4.80 -26.38 -20.68
N GLU A 244 -5.92 -26.61 -20.01
CA GLU A 244 -6.63 -27.89 -20.02
C GLU A 244 -7.11 -28.26 -21.44
N VAL A 245 -7.70 -27.32 -22.18
CA VAL A 245 -8.08 -27.52 -23.59
C VAL A 245 -6.86 -27.79 -24.47
N ASN A 246 -5.77 -27.05 -24.27
CA ASN A 246 -4.53 -27.27 -25.02
C ASN A 246 -3.92 -28.65 -24.71
N LEU A 247 -4.02 -29.14 -23.47
CA LEU A 247 -3.54 -30.46 -23.10
C LEU A 247 -4.36 -31.57 -23.78
N ASP A 248 -5.70 -31.46 -23.81
CA ASP A 248 -6.58 -32.40 -24.53
C ASP A 248 -6.28 -32.40 -26.04
N THR A 249 -6.11 -31.23 -26.66
CA THR A 249 -5.77 -31.17 -28.09
C THR A 249 -4.40 -31.78 -28.38
N LEU A 250 -3.38 -31.52 -27.54
CA LEU A 250 -2.06 -32.15 -27.66
C LEU A 250 -2.12 -33.67 -27.50
N GLN A 251 -2.92 -34.19 -26.55
CA GLN A 251 -3.12 -35.63 -26.39
C GLN A 251 -3.73 -36.27 -27.64
N ARG A 252 -4.74 -35.62 -28.25
CA ARG A 252 -5.36 -36.10 -29.49
C ARG A 252 -4.38 -36.08 -30.67
N ILE A 253 -3.61 -35.00 -30.82
CA ILE A 253 -2.58 -34.90 -31.86
C ILE A 253 -1.52 -35.99 -31.67
N ALA A 254 -1.05 -36.22 -30.45
CA ALA A 254 -0.09 -37.29 -30.15
C ALA A 254 -0.64 -38.69 -30.50
N PHE A 255 -1.92 -38.95 -30.20
CA PHE A 255 -2.59 -40.19 -30.57
C PHE A 255 -2.70 -40.37 -32.09
N GLN A 256 -3.07 -39.30 -32.82
CA GLN A 256 -3.12 -39.31 -34.28
C GLN A 256 -1.75 -39.55 -34.90
N ILE A 257 -0.71 -38.84 -34.44
CA ILE A 257 0.67 -39.02 -34.90
C ILE A 257 1.13 -40.46 -34.65
N HIS A 258 0.80 -41.04 -33.49
CA HIS A 258 1.15 -42.43 -33.21
C HIS A 258 0.49 -43.39 -34.20
N GLN A 259 -0.80 -43.20 -34.49
CA GLN A 259 -1.53 -44.01 -35.46
C GLN A 259 -1.06 -43.79 -36.91
N GLU A 260 -0.69 -42.57 -37.28
CA GLU A 260 -0.13 -42.27 -38.60
C GLU A 260 1.26 -42.88 -38.75
N ASN A 261 2.11 -42.80 -37.72
CA ASN A 261 3.44 -43.40 -37.73
C ASN A 261 3.39 -44.93 -37.86
N THR A 262 2.41 -45.61 -37.23
CA THR A 262 2.24 -47.06 -37.41
C THR A 262 1.80 -47.40 -38.84
N LYS A 263 0.82 -46.67 -39.39
CA LYS A 263 0.40 -46.82 -40.80
C LYS A 263 1.55 -46.53 -41.79
N LEU A 264 2.35 -45.50 -41.55
CA LEU A 264 3.52 -45.17 -42.36
C LEU A 264 4.58 -46.28 -42.28
N GLY A 265 4.78 -46.89 -41.12
CA GLY A 265 5.62 -48.07 -40.97
C GLY A 265 5.15 -49.23 -41.84
N GLU A 266 3.84 -49.51 -41.85
CA GLU A 266 3.26 -50.55 -42.70
C GLU A 266 3.39 -50.22 -44.20
N ILE A 267 3.16 -48.97 -44.59
CA ILE A 267 3.33 -48.51 -45.98
C ILE A 267 4.79 -48.59 -46.40
N ALA A 268 5.75 -48.24 -45.54
CA ALA A 268 7.18 -48.35 -45.83
C ALA A 268 7.58 -49.82 -46.05
N LEU A 269 7.10 -50.73 -45.20
CA LEU A 269 7.30 -52.17 -45.38
C LEU A 269 6.68 -52.68 -46.68
N LYS A 270 5.46 -52.24 -47.01
CA LYS A 270 4.79 -52.62 -48.27
C LYS A 270 5.52 -52.05 -49.49
N SER A 271 5.95 -50.78 -49.44
CA SER A 271 6.71 -50.12 -50.49
C SER A 271 8.06 -50.81 -50.73
N GLN A 272 8.74 -51.28 -49.67
CA GLN A 272 9.96 -52.08 -49.80
C GLN A 272 9.70 -53.39 -50.56
N LYS A 273 8.56 -54.04 -50.29
CA LYS A 273 8.15 -55.25 -51.01
C LYS A 273 7.81 -54.97 -52.48
N ASP A 274 7.06 -53.90 -52.75
CA ASP A 274 6.73 -53.48 -54.12
C ASP A 274 7.98 -53.06 -54.90
N SER A 275 8.97 -52.44 -54.25
CA SER A 275 10.28 -52.14 -54.84
C SER A 275 11.01 -53.41 -55.31
N SER A 276 10.83 -54.53 -54.61
CA SER A 276 11.42 -55.82 -55.01
C SER A 276 10.75 -56.39 -56.26
N VAL A 277 9.44 -56.21 -56.41
CA VAL A 277 8.70 -56.60 -57.63
C VAL A 277 9.10 -55.71 -58.81
N LEU A 278 9.26 -54.40 -58.58
CA LEU A 278 9.68 -53.45 -59.60
C LEU A 278 11.11 -53.74 -60.11
N LYS A 279 12.03 -54.15 -59.22
CA LYS A 279 13.36 -54.64 -59.61
C LYS A 279 13.27 -55.86 -60.53
N GLY A 280 12.33 -56.78 -60.25
CA GLY A 280 12.07 -57.94 -61.11
C GLY A 280 11.62 -57.55 -62.52
N PHE A 281 10.65 -56.66 -62.64
CA PHE A 281 10.19 -56.16 -63.95
C PHE A 281 11.28 -55.42 -64.72
N GLY A 282 12.07 -54.57 -64.04
CA GLY A 282 13.21 -53.89 -64.66
C GLY A 282 14.27 -54.85 -65.18
N MET A 283 14.52 -55.95 -64.47
CA MET A 283 15.44 -57.01 -64.91
C MET A 283 14.93 -57.75 -66.16
N VAL A 284 13.63 -58.04 -66.22
CA VAL A 284 13.03 -58.64 -67.43
C VAL A 284 13.14 -57.68 -68.62
N ALA A 285 12.75 -56.41 -68.45
CA ALA A 285 12.83 -55.42 -69.52
C ALA A 285 14.26 -55.25 -70.07
N THR A 286 15.29 -55.23 -69.22
CA THR A 286 16.69 -55.08 -69.64
C THR A 286 17.24 -56.26 -70.44
N ILE A 287 16.70 -57.47 -70.26
CA ILE A 287 17.07 -58.66 -71.04
C ILE A 287 16.36 -58.66 -72.41
N PHE A 288 15.08 -58.25 -72.45
CA PHE A 288 14.27 -58.32 -73.67
C PHE A 288 14.48 -57.14 -74.61
N LEU A 289 14.83 -55.94 -74.11
CA LEU A 289 15.01 -54.75 -74.94
C LEU A 289 16.05 -54.94 -76.07
N PRO A 290 17.26 -55.49 -75.80
CA PRO A 290 18.27 -55.71 -76.83
C PRO A 290 17.89 -56.84 -77.78
N ALA A 291 17.10 -57.80 -77.30
CA ALA A 291 16.60 -58.92 -78.09
C ALA A 291 15.67 -58.44 -79.21
N SER A 292 14.72 -57.58 -78.87
CA SER A 292 13.80 -56.99 -79.85
C SER A 292 14.54 -56.16 -80.89
N LEU A 293 15.55 -55.38 -80.48
CA LEU A 293 16.32 -54.52 -81.37
C LEU A 293 17.14 -55.34 -82.39
N ILE A 294 17.73 -56.47 -81.96
CA ILE A 294 18.44 -57.38 -82.85
C ILE A 294 17.45 -58.11 -83.77
N ALA A 295 16.30 -58.55 -83.28
CA ALA A 295 15.28 -59.20 -84.12
C ALA A 295 14.81 -58.27 -85.25
N GLU A 296 14.60 -57.00 -84.96
CA GLU A 296 14.17 -56.00 -85.95
C GLU A 296 15.27 -55.70 -86.98
N LEU A 297 16.53 -55.56 -86.56
CA LEU A 297 17.69 -55.37 -87.45
C LEU A 297 17.87 -56.53 -88.45
N PHE A 298 17.61 -57.77 -88.04
CA PHE A 298 17.85 -58.96 -88.87
C PHE A 298 16.61 -59.48 -89.60
N SER A 299 15.41 -58.97 -89.31
CA SER A 299 14.13 -59.45 -89.86
C SER A 299 14.09 -59.49 -91.39
N SER A 300 14.75 -58.55 -92.08
CA SER A 300 14.73 -58.48 -93.55
C SER A 300 15.69 -59.46 -94.25
N SER A 301 16.64 -60.06 -93.53
CA SER A 301 17.66 -60.97 -94.10
C SER A 301 17.35 -62.46 -93.91
N LEU A 302 16.26 -62.78 -93.20
CA LEU A 302 15.99 -64.14 -92.70
C LEU A 302 15.00 -64.93 -93.57
N VAL A 303 14.25 -64.28 -94.48
CA VAL A 303 13.27 -64.92 -95.37
C VAL A 303 13.58 -64.55 -96.82
N GLN A 304 13.91 -65.55 -97.65
CA GLN A 304 14.21 -65.35 -99.08
C GLN A 304 13.38 -66.32 -99.92
N SER A 305 12.55 -65.81 -100.82
CA SER A 305 11.71 -66.60 -101.73
C SER A 305 12.37 -66.71 -103.11
N GLN A 306 12.49 -67.93 -103.65
CA GLN A 306 13.15 -68.19 -104.94
C GLN A 306 12.14 -68.78 -105.95
N PRO A 307 11.94 -68.18 -107.14
CA PRO A 307 11.12 -68.74 -108.20
C PRO A 307 11.93 -69.66 -109.13
N VAL A 308 11.33 -70.75 -109.59
CA VAL A 308 11.87 -71.65 -110.63
C VAL A 308 11.03 -71.49 -111.89
N ASP A 309 11.65 -71.61 -113.07
CA ASP A 309 11.11 -71.78 -114.45
C ASP A 309 11.75 -73.11 -114.94
N VAL A 310 11.09 -74.15 -115.48
CA VAL A 310 10.21 -74.34 -116.66
C VAL A 310 9.62 -75.78 -116.59
N ASP A 311 8.49 -76.00 -117.29
CA ASP A 311 7.80 -77.24 -117.73
C ASP A 311 7.03 -78.17 -116.76
N ASP A 312 5.78 -78.42 -117.20
CA ASP A 312 4.72 -79.33 -116.76
C ASP A 312 4.14 -79.24 -115.33
N ALA A 313 2.89 -78.77 -115.30
CA ALA A 313 1.81 -78.93 -114.30
C ALA A 313 2.15 -78.81 -112.78
N ALA A 314 1.64 -77.72 -112.21
CA ALA A 314 1.46 -77.38 -110.79
C ALA A 314 2.65 -76.74 -110.04
N ARG A 315 2.49 -75.47 -109.60
CA ARG A 315 3.41 -74.79 -108.67
C ARG A 315 2.68 -74.27 -107.43
N GLY A 316 3.01 -74.87 -106.28
CA GLY A 316 2.91 -74.26 -104.95
C GLY A 316 4.27 -73.69 -104.52
N THR A 317 4.25 -72.70 -103.63
CA THR A 317 5.43 -72.04 -103.04
C THR A 317 5.77 -72.65 -101.67
N HIS A 318 7.06 -72.82 -101.35
CA HIS A 318 7.51 -73.16 -99.98
C HIS A 318 8.57 -72.15 -99.52
N MET A 319 8.49 -71.71 -98.26
CA MET A 319 9.46 -70.81 -97.63
C MET A 319 10.58 -71.64 -96.97
N VAL A 320 11.84 -71.22 -97.11
CA VAL A 320 13.00 -71.85 -96.46
C VAL A 320 13.75 -70.81 -95.62
N VAL A 321 14.11 -71.21 -94.39
CA VAL A 321 14.87 -70.39 -93.44
C VAL A 321 16.32 -70.24 -93.90
N SER A 322 16.83 -69.00 -93.86
CA SER A 322 18.19 -68.66 -94.27
C SER A 322 19.27 -69.40 -93.47
N ARG A 323 20.32 -69.89 -94.17
CA ARG A 323 21.47 -70.62 -93.61
C ARG A 323 22.32 -69.79 -92.61
N HIS A 324 22.07 -68.48 -92.49
CA HIS A 324 22.87 -67.54 -91.68
C HIS A 324 22.22 -67.21 -90.32
N PHE A 325 21.17 -67.94 -89.91
CA PHE A 325 20.46 -67.74 -88.64
C PHE A 325 21.35 -67.81 -87.39
N TRP A 326 22.50 -68.51 -87.43
CA TRP A 326 23.41 -68.61 -86.29
C TRP A 326 24.04 -67.26 -85.89
N ILE A 327 24.22 -66.33 -86.83
CA ILE A 327 24.78 -64.98 -86.56
C ILE A 327 23.85 -64.18 -85.65
N PHE A 328 22.53 -64.34 -85.82
CA PHE A 328 21.52 -63.72 -84.97
C PHE A 328 21.63 -64.20 -83.51
N ILE A 329 21.82 -65.51 -83.29
CA ILE A 329 21.96 -66.08 -81.94
C ILE A 329 23.21 -65.54 -81.25
N VAL A 330 24.35 -65.49 -81.94
CA VAL A 330 25.61 -65.00 -81.37
C VAL A 330 25.52 -63.50 -81.04
N ALA A 331 24.97 -62.69 -81.95
CA ALA A 331 24.78 -61.26 -81.73
C ALA A 331 23.85 -60.99 -80.53
N TRP A 332 22.78 -61.78 -80.38
CA TRP A 332 21.87 -61.71 -79.25
C TRP A 332 22.56 -62.01 -77.92
N VAL A 333 23.33 -63.11 -77.83
CA VAL A 333 24.04 -63.49 -76.61
C VAL A 333 25.06 -62.42 -76.21
N VAL A 334 25.85 -61.90 -77.16
CA VAL A 334 26.86 -60.85 -76.87
C VAL A 334 26.17 -59.58 -76.35
N SER A 335 25.07 -59.17 -76.96
CA SER A 335 24.31 -57.99 -76.53
C SER A 335 23.68 -58.18 -75.15
N ALA A 336 23.07 -59.34 -74.88
CA ALA A 336 22.48 -59.68 -73.58
C ALA A 336 23.54 -59.74 -72.45
N VAL A 337 24.73 -60.27 -72.73
CA VAL A 337 25.83 -60.28 -71.76
C VAL A 337 26.33 -58.86 -71.49
N PHE A 338 26.46 -58.03 -72.52
CA PHE A 338 26.91 -56.65 -72.34
C PHE A 338 25.90 -55.82 -71.53
N THR A 339 24.60 -55.96 -71.79
CA THR A 339 23.55 -55.21 -71.07
C THR A 339 23.30 -55.70 -69.65
N THR A 340 23.57 -56.97 -69.33
CA THR A 340 23.44 -57.50 -67.96
C THR A 340 24.71 -57.34 -67.11
N ALA A 341 25.90 -57.44 -67.72
CA ALA A 341 27.17 -57.28 -67.00
C ALA A 341 27.46 -55.81 -66.65
N TRP A 342 27.10 -54.86 -67.53
CA TRP A 342 27.38 -53.43 -67.34
C TRP A 342 26.73 -52.83 -66.06
N PRO A 343 25.44 -53.09 -65.75
CA PRO A 343 24.80 -52.63 -64.51
C PRO A 343 25.36 -53.28 -63.24
N LEU A 344 25.75 -54.57 -63.30
CA LEU A 344 26.35 -55.30 -62.18
C LEU A 344 27.75 -54.78 -61.82
N ILE A 345 28.53 -54.38 -62.83
CA ILE A 345 29.85 -53.74 -62.63
C ILE A 345 29.70 -52.33 -62.05
N LEU A 346 28.67 -51.58 -62.45
CA LEU A 346 28.36 -50.26 -61.89
C LEU A 346 27.83 -50.34 -60.44
N SER A 347 27.00 -51.32 -60.11
CA SER A 347 26.51 -51.52 -58.73
C SER A 347 27.63 -51.98 -57.79
N ALA A 348 28.56 -52.82 -58.27
CA ALA A 348 29.76 -53.21 -57.50
C ALA A 348 30.75 -52.05 -57.29
N LYS A 349 30.88 -51.12 -58.24
CA LYS A 349 31.72 -49.92 -58.08
C LYS A 349 31.09 -48.87 -57.16
N ARG A 350 29.76 -48.72 -57.16
CA ARG A 350 29.03 -47.76 -56.31
C ARG A 350 28.97 -48.18 -54.84
N PHE A 351 29.17 -49.47 -54.53
CA PHE A 351 29.30 -49.97 -53.16
C PHE A 351 30.71 -49.77 -52.56
N ARG A 352 31.69 -49.32 -53.36
CA ARG A 352 33.09 -49.12 -52.93
C ARG A 352 33.46 -47.66 -52.62
N TRP A 353 32.50 -46.75 -52.69
CA TRP A 353 32.65 -45.31 -52.41
C TRP A 353 31.52 -44.75 -51.50
N ASN A 354 31.02 -45.58 -50.58
CA ASN A 354 30.19 -45.16 -49.44
C ASN A 354 30.71 -45.84 -48.17
#